data_AF-A0A2R9SSN2-F1
#
_entry.id   AF-A0A2R9SSN2-F1
#
_cell.length_a   1.000
_cell.length_b   1.000
_cell.length_c   1.000
_cell.angle_alpha   90.00
_cell.angle_beta   90.00
_cell.angle_gamma   90.00
#
_symmetry.space_group_name_H-M   'P 1'
#
loop_
_entity.id
_entity.type
_entity.pdbx_description
1 polymer ?
#
loop_
_entity_poly.entity_id
_entity_poly.type
_entity_poly.pdbx_seq_one_letter_code
_entity_poly.pdbx_strand_id
1 'polypeptide(L)' 'MKHRYLPMTDQDQADMLAAVGAETIEDLFADIPKAVRYNGVIPMSKRLGEPELLKHMSQPVGSQRRF' A
#
# COMPACT_ATOMS: atom_id res chain seq x y z
N MET A 1 0.65 11.73 7.47
CA MET A 1 1.83 11.78 6.57
C MET A 1 1.38 12.17 5.16
N LYS A 2 2.07 13.08 4.46
CA LYS A 2 1.67 13.53 3.10
C LYS A 2 2.10 12.47 2.06
N HIS A 3 1.24 11.51 1.77
CA HIS A 3 1.48 10.53 0.70
C HIS A 3 1.20 11.20 -0.65
N ARG A 4 2.20 11.29 -1.53
CA ARG A 4 2.09 11.99 -2.83
C ARG A 4 0.97 11.45 -3.73
N TYR A 5 0.59 10.19 -3.52
CA TYR A 5 -0.42 9.46 -4.29
C TYR A 5 -1.71 9.18 -3.50
N LEU A 6 -1.77 9.56 -2.22
CA LEU A 6 -2.96 9.49 -1.38
C LEU A 6 -3.08 10.83 -0.67
N PRO A 7 -3.71 11.84 -1.31
CA PRO A 7 -3.81 13.20 -0.79
C PRO A 7 -4.88 13.28 0.31
N MET A 8 -4.81 12.37 1.28
CA MET A 8 -5.77 12.25 2.35
C MET A 8 -5.07 12.50 3.68
N THR A 9 -5.72 13.29 4.51
CA THR A 9 -5.29 13.53 5.88
C THR A 9 -5.86 12.44 6.81
N ASP A 10 -5.29 12.34 8.01
CA ASP A 10 -5.80 11.43 9.03
C ASP A 10 -7.24 11.82 9.44
N GLN A 11 -7.61 13.11 9.29
CA GLN A 11 -8.96 13.60 9.51
C GLN A 11 -9.94 13.10 8.44
N ASP A 12 -9.55 13.21 7.16
CA ASP A 12 -10.38 12.72 6.05
C ASP A 12 -10.66 11.22 6.20
N GLN A 13 -9.67 10.45 6.68
CA GLN A 13 -9.85 9.04 7.00
C GLN A 13 -10.89 8.81 8.10
N ALA A 14 -10.81 9.58 9.18
CA ALA A 14 -11.76 9.49 10.29
C ALA A 14 -13.18 9.85 9.84
N ASP A 15 -13.34 10.91 9.04
CA ASP A 15 -14.64 11.36 8.53
C ASP A 15 -15.28 10.30 7.62
N MET A 16 -14.49 9.65 6.76
CA MET A 16 -14.98 8.56 5.91
C MET A 16 -15.37 7.32 6.71
N LEU A 17 -14.58 6.93 7.71
CA LEU A 17 -14.90 5.80 8.59
C LEU A 17 -16.21 6.06 9.34
N ALA A 18 -16.39 7.27 9.87
CA ALA A 18 -17.64 7.68 10.52
C ALA A 18 -18.83 7.66 9.56
N ALA A 19 -18.65 8.09 8.30
CA ALA A 19 -19.70 8.09 7.29
C ALA A 19 -20.20 6.67 6.94
N VAL A 20 -19.33 5.67 7.01
CA VAL A 20 -19.69 4.26 6.78
C VAL A 20 -20.01 3.48 8.07
N GLY A 21 -19.91 4.12 9.24
CA GLY A 21 -20.18 3.50 10.53
C GLY A 21 -19.11 2.50 10.99
N ALA A 22 -17.87 2.66 10.54
CA ALA A 22 -16.73 1.84 10.95
C ALA A 22 -15.84 2.61 11.96
N GLU A 23 -15.24 1.90 12.91
CA GLU A 23 -14.30 2.52 13.88
C GLU A 23 -12.86 2.44 13.37
N THR A 24 -12.54 1.38 12.63
CA THR A 24 -11.20 1.07 12.15
C THR A 24 -11.20 0.65 10.69
N ILE A 25 -10.03 0.71 10.04
CA ILE A 25 -9.87 0.18 8.68
C ILE A 25 -10.14 -1.34 8.67
N GLU A 26 -9.80 -2.03 9.76
CA GLU A 26 -10.00 -3.47 9.93
C GLU A 26 -11.47 -3.88 9.83
N ASP A 27 -12.39 -3.03 10.29
CA ASP A 27 -13.84 -3.25 10.23
C ASP A 27 -14.35 -3.31 8.79
N LEU A 28 -13.71 -2.58 7.87
CA LEU A 28 -14.05 -2.60 6.43
C LEU A 28 -13.82 -3.98 5.81
N PHE A 29 -13.04 -4.85 6.46
CA PHE A 29 -12.77 -6.20 5.99
C PHE A 29 -13.67 -7.26 6.66
N ALA A 30 -14.64 -6.90 7.51
CA ALA A 30 -15.44 -7.83 8.31
C ALA A 30 -16.03 -9.01 7.49
N ASP A 31 -16.47 -8.75 6.26
CA ASP A 31 -17.05 -9.75 5.36
C ASP A 31 -16.04 -10.75 4.76
N ILE A 32 -14.74 -10.49 4.90
CA ILE A 32 -13.68 -11.37 4.42
C ILE A 32 -13.22 -12.27 5.57
N PRO A 33 -13.43 -13.60 5.54
CA PRO A 33 -13.00 -14.49 6.61
C PRO A 33 -11.49 -14.41 6.84
N LYS A 34 -11.04 -14.35 8.09
CA LYS A 34 -9.60 -14.25 8.43
C LYS A 34 -8.76 -15.39 7.82
N ALA A 35 -9.34 -16.57 7.63
CA ALA A 35 -8.69 -17.74 7.06
C ALA A 35 -8.26 -17.57 5.59
N VAL A 36 -8.92 -16.69 4.83
CA VAL A 36 -8.59 -16.41 3.42
C VAL A 36 -7.84 -15.10 3.24
N ARG A 37 -7.67 -14.31 4.31
CA ARG A 37 -6.88 -13.07 4.26
C ARG A 37 -5.39 -13.43 4.19
N TYR A 38 -4.68 -12.73 3.31
CA TYR A 38 -3.23 -12.84 3.24
C TYR A 38 -2.60 -12.16 4.46
N ASN A 39 -2.00 -12.94 5.36
CA ASN A 39 -1.38 -12.46 6.59
C ASN A 39 0.15 -12.29 6.47
N GLY A 40 0.70 -12.51 5.29
CA GLY A 40 2.14 -12.39 5.02
C GLY A 40 2.56 -10.97 4.66
N VAL A 41 3.87 -10.74 4.65
CA VAL A 41 4.44 -9.57 4.00
C VAL A 41 4.58 -9.90 2.53
N ILE A 42 3.96 -9.09 1.66
CA ILE A 42 4.10 -9.28 0.21
C ILE A 42 5.59 -9.22 -0.12
N PRO A 43 6.15 -10.22 -0.83
CA PRO A 43 7.57 -10.26 -1.17
C PRO A 43 7.87 -9.21 -2.24
N MET A 44 7.94 -7.94 -1.83
CA MET A 44 8.27 -6.81 -2.68
C MET A 44 9.60 -6.21 -2.29
N SER A 45 10.30 -5.66 -3.28
CA SER A 45 11.46 -4.82 -3.04
C SER A 45 11.08 -3.64 -2.14
N LYS A 46 12.06 -3.13 -1.37
CA LYS A 46 11.87 -1.95 -0.54
C LYS A 46 11.37 -0.78 -1.40
N ARG A 47 10.55 0.11 -0.80
CA ARG A 47 10.13 1.34 -1.47
C ARG A 47 11.36 2.14 -1.88
N LEU A 48 11.49 2.40 -3.18
CA LEU A 48 12.51 3.27 -3.74
C LEU A 48 12.01 4.72 -3.66
N GLY A 49 12.89 5.65 -3.26
CA GLY A 49 12.62 7.07 -3.44
C GLY A 49 12.58 7.44 -4.92
N GLU A 50 11.95 8.57 -5.27
CA GLU A 50 11.79 9.01 -6.66
C GLU A 50 13.12 9.08 -7.45
N PRO A 51 14.24 9.60 -6.90
CA PRO A 51 15.53 9.60 -7.59
C PRO A 51 16.11 8.19 -7.77
N GLU A 52 15.92 7.31 -6.78
CA GLU A 52 16.39 5.93 -6.82
C GLU A 52 15.61 5.11 -7.84
N LEU A 53 14.29 5.34 -7.93
CA LEU A 53 13.42 4.73 -8.91
C LEU A 53 13.84 5.13 -10.33
N LEU A 54 14.07 6.41 -10.59
CA LEU A 54 14.52 6.89 -11.90
C LEU A 54 15.87 6.26 -12.29
N LYS A 55 16.83 6.20 -11.35
CA LYS A 55 18.12 5.54 -11.58
C LYS A 55 17.94 4.04 -11.86
N HIS A 56 17.06 3.36 -11.13
CA HIS A 56 16.76 1.94 -11.29
C HIS A 56 16.12 1.65 -12.65
N MET A 57 15.16 2.47 -13.09
CA MET A 57 14.49 2.34 -14.40
C MET A 57 15.39 2.74 -15.58
N SER A 58 16.40 3.58 -15.35
CA SER A 58 17.35 4.03 -16.39
C SER A 58 18.51 3.06 -16.62
N GLN A 59 18.69 2.06 -15.75
CA GLN A 59 19.63 0.98 -16.01
C GLN A 59 19.01 0.04 -17.07
N PRO A 60 19.70 -0.23 -18.20
CA PRO A 60 19.22 -1.25 -19.13
C PRO A 60 19.15 -2.59 -18.39
N VAL A 61 17.97 -3.22 -18.43
CA VAL A 61 17.71 -4.54 -17.85
C VAL A 61 18.47 -5.60 -18.65
N GLY A 62 19.78 -5.63 -18.45
CA GLY A 62 20.65 -6.72 -18.85
C GLY A 62 20.66 -7.76 -17.73
N SER A 63 19.70 -8.68 -17.77
CA SER A 63 19.64 -9.89 -16.93
C SER A 63 19.12 -9.74 -15.50
N GLN A 64 17.87 -9.31 -15.30
CA GLN A 64 17.07 -9.87 -14.18
C GLN A 64 16.31 -11.09 -14.71
N ARG A 65 17.04 -12.19 -14.94
CA ARG A 65 16.48 -13.46 -15.38
C ARG A 65 16.20 -14.32 -14.14
N ARG A 66 14.94 -14.77 -14.07
CA ARG A 66 14.38 -15.97 -13.41
C ARG A 66 13.72 -15.79 -12.03
N PHE A 67 12.43 -16.15 -12.05
CA PHE A 67 11.72 -17.10 -11.18
C PHE A 67 12.44 -17.53 -9.90
#